data_AF-A0A966WSN3-F1
#
_entry.id   AF-A0A966WSN3-F1
#
_cell.length_a   1.000
_cell.length_b   1.000
_cell.length_c   1.000
_cell.angle_alpha   90.00
_cell.angle_beta   90.00
_cell.angle_gamma   90.00
#
_symmetry.space_group_name_H-M   'P 1'
#
loop_
_entity.id
_entity.type
_entity.pdbx_description
1 polymer ?
#
loop_
_entity_poly.entity_id
_entity_poly.type
_entity_poly.pdbx_seq_one_letter_code
_entity_poly.pdbx_strand_id
1 'polypeptide(L)'
;MRRRFFLSTGLLLAAPALAQTRQALPHEWIFGSWIGGQFPPGEIGGQECLGGATVIFLRDVVLRATALDVAYRQRLIETVAPLPDGLEFRFVPAGPVGGAFGNRPPPDAGFGCEGDPNLLRVRRRAADEIIFPDCNEFPSPLRRCRPA
;
A
#
# COMPACT_ATOMS: atom_id res chain seq x y z
N MET A 1 -29.30 -24.99 66.14
CA MET A 1 -28.50 -25.04 64.90
C MET A 1 -29.43 -25.13 63.68
N ARG A 2 -29.35 -24.15 62.76
CA ARG A 2 -29.43 -24.27 61.28
C ARG A 2 -29.82 -22.92 60.67
N ARG A 3 -28.79 -22.14 60.32
CA ARG A 3 -28.88 -20.89 59.54
C ARG A 3 -29.22 -21.23 58.08
N ARG A 4 -30.26 -20.61 57.53
CA ARG A 4 -30.58 -20.64 56.09
C ARG A 4 -29.84 -19.47 55.42
N PHE A 5 -28.91 -19.78 54.52
CA PHE A 5 -28.22 -18.81 53.68
C PHE A 5 -29.12 -18.44 52.49
N PHE A 6 -29.41 -17.15 52.33
CA PHE A 6 -29.92 -16.60 51.07
C PHE A 6 -28.73 -16.36 50.13
N LEU A 7 -28.73 -17.02 48.98
CA LEU A 7 -27.84 -16.74 47.86
C LEU A 7 -28.47 -15.66 47.00
N SER A 8 -27.92 -14.44 47.07
CA SER A 8 -28.27 -13.33 46.19
C SER A 8 -27.53 -13.51 44.87
N THR A 9 -28.23 -13.96 43.83
CA THR A 9 -27.71 -14.07 42.46
C THR A 9 -27.54 -12.66 41.89
N GLY A 10 -26.28 -12.21 41.76
CA GLY A 10 -25.94 -10.91 41.18
C GLY A 10 -26.27 -10.84 39.69
N LEU A 11 -27.11 -9.89 39.31
CA LEU A 11 -27.39 -9.51 37.94
C LEU A 11 -26.14 -8.80 37.38
N LEU A 12 -25.36 -9.49 36.54
CA LEU A 12 -24.27 -8.87 35.78
C LEU A 12 -24.89 -7.99 34.68
N LEU A 13 -24.73 -6.67 34.84
CA LEU A 13 -25.10 -5.65 33.87
C LEU A 13 -24.35 -5.87 32.55
N ALA A 14 -25.11 -6.17 31.48
CA ALA A 14 -24.62 -6.14 30.11
C ALA A 14 -24.42 -4.67 29.69
N ALA A 15 -23.21 -4.15 29.83
CA ALA A 15 -22.83 -2.88 29.23
C ALA A 15 -22.68 -3.06 27.71
N PRO A 16 -23.28 -2.19 26.87
CA PRO A 16 -23.04 -2.23 25.44
C PRO A 16 -21.58 -1.89 25.18
N ALA A 17 -20.83 -2.81 24.58
CA ALA A 17 -19.51 -2.53 24.05
C ALA A 17 -19.65 -1.43 22.99
N LEU A 18 -19.22 -0.21 23.32
CA LEU A 18 -19.00 0.84 22.33
C LEU A 18 -17.97 0.31 21.34
N ALA A 19 -18.39 0.05 20.11
CA ALA A 19 -17.50 -0.29 19.02
C ALA A 19 -16.47 0.85 18.90
N GLN A 20 -15.22 0.58 19.26
CA GLN A 20 -14.13 1.53 19.07
C GLN A 20 -13.95 1.73 17.57
N THR A 21 -14.30 2.92 17.08
CA THR A 21 -14.01 3.33 15.70
C THR A 21 -12.50 3.31 15.52
N ARG A 22 -12.02 2.29 14.79
CA ARG A 22 -10.62 2.20 14.40
C ARG A 22 -10.28 3.46 13.60
N GLN A 23 -9.27 4.21 14.06
CA GLN A 23 -8.68 5.26 13.23
C GLN A 23 -8.08 4.61 11.98
N ALA A 24 -8.67 4.94 10.82
CA ALA A 24 -8.21 4.44 9.53
C ALA A 24 -6.78 4.91 9.27
N LEU A 25 -6.00 4.07 8.59
CA LEU A 25 -4.66 4.48 8.16
C LEU A 25 -4.78 5.56 7.08
N PRO A 26 -3.88 6.56 7.04
CA PRO A 26 -3.98 7.66 6.09
C PRO A 26 -4.01 7.19 4.63
N HIS A 27 -3.38 6.05 4.35
CA HIS A 27 -3.31 5.44 3.02
C HIS A 27 -4.27 4.28 2.79
N GLU A 28 -5.20 4.01 3.72
CA GLU A 28 -6.12 2.86 3.57
C GLU A 28 -6.96 2.92 2.29
N TRP A 29 -7.24 4.12 1.78
CA TRP A 29 -7.97 4.31 0.53
C TRP A 29 -7.23 3.77 -0.70
N ILE A 30 -5.90 3.66 -0.68
CA ILE A 30 -5.12 3.23 -1.84
C ILE A 30 -4.91 1.71 -1.90
N PHE A 31 -5.26 0.97 -0.84
CA PHE A 31 -5.02 -0.47 -0.77
C PHE A 31 -5.60 -1.23 -1.97
N GLY A 32 -4.88 -2.27 -2.38
CA GLY A 32 -5.25 -3.15 -3.48
C GLY A 32 -4.31 -3.06 -4.67
N SER A 33 -4.73 -3.70 -5.75
CA SER A 33 -3.97 -3.83 -6.99
C SER A 33 -4.31 -2.73 -7.99
N TRP A 34 -3.28 -2.22 -8.64
CA TRP A 34 -3.34 -1.16 -9.65
C TRP A 34 -2.59 -1.61 -10.89
N ILE A 35 -3.17 -1.40 -12.05
CA ILE A 35 -2.59 -1.74 -13.36
C ILE A 35 -2.34 -0.47 -14.18
N GLY A 36 -1.45 -0.56 -15.16
CA GLY A 36 -1.08 0.56 -16.01
C GLY A 36 0.27 1.13 -15.59
N GLY A 37 0.42 2.45 -15.60
CA GLY A 37 1.73 3.06 -15.34
C GLY A 37 2.65 3.06 -16.56
N GLN A 38 2.53 2.09 -17.45
CA GLN A 38 3.35 1.95 -18.65
C GLN A 38 2.62 2.50 -19.88
N PHE A 39 3.40 2.97 -20.87
CA PHE A 39 2.87 3.43 -22.15
C PHE A 39 3.19 2.40 -23.26
N PRO A 40 2.24 2.07 -24.16
CA PRO A 40 0.84 2.54 -24.20
C PRO A 40 -0.02 1.91 -23.07
N PRO A 41 -1.12 2.56 -22.67
CA PRO A 41 -2.01 1.98 -21.66
C PRO A 41 -2.63 0.68 -22.16
N GLY A 42 -2.50 -0.40 -21.38
CA GLY A 42 -3.13 -1.70 -21.67
C GLY A 42 -4.64 -1.71 -21.36
N GLU A 43 -5.32 -2.81 -21.69
CA GLU A 43 -6.72 -3.00 -21.31
C GLU A 43 -6.88 -3.25 -19.79
N ILE A 44 -8.00 -2.79 -19.23
CA ILE A 44 -8.12 -2.47 -17.81
C ILE A 44 -9.45 -3.03 -17.29
N GLY A 45 -9.48 -4.31 -16.91
CA GLY A 45 -10.68 -4.97 -16.43
C GLY A 45 -10.45 -6.41 -16.01
N GLY A 46 -11.48 -7.03 -15.43
CA GLY A 46 -11.54 -8.48 -15.24
C GLY A 46 -10.47 -9.09 -14.32
N GLN A 47 -10.35 -10.41 -14.42
CA GLN A 47 -9.37 -11.20 -13.66
C GLN A 47 -7.94 -10.95 -14.17
N GLU A 48 -7.80 -10.59 -15.44
CA GLU A 48 -6.56 -10.22 -16.09
C GLU A 48 -5.89 -9.00 -15.44
N CYS A 49 -6.68 -8.05 -14.90
CA CYS A 49 -6.13 -6.94 -14.14
C CYS A 49 -5.38 -7.41 -12.88
N LEU A 50 -5.95 -8.37 -12.14
CA LEU A 50 -5.35 -8.88 -10.91
C LEU A 50 -4.06 -9.66 -11.19
N GLY A 51 -4.01 -10.40 -12.30
CA GLY A 51 -2.80 -11.11 -12.76
C GLY A 51 -1.71 -10.19 -13.32
N GLY A 52 -2.09 -9.01 -13.85
CA GLY A 52 -1.20 -8.04 -14.49
C GLY A 52 -0.92 -6.78 -13.68
N ALA A 53 -1.22 -6.75 -12.37
CA ALA A 53 -1.08 -5.54 -11.57
C ALA A 53 0.37 -5.03 -11.58
N THR A 54 0.58 -3.75 -11.85
CA THR A 54 1.90 -3.15 -11.87
C THR A 54 2.30 -2.62 -10.50
N VAL A 55 1.34 -2.23 -9.67
CA VAL A 55 1.59 -1.81 -8.29
C VAL A 55 0.52 -2.37 -7.36
N ILE A 56 0.93 -2.85 -6.19
CA ILE A 56 0.03 -3.34 -5.15
C ILE A 56 0.37 -2.61 -3.87
N PHE A 57 -0.61 -1.87 -3.32
CA PHE A 57 -0.48 -1.20 -2.03
C PHE A 57 -1.07 -2.10 -0.94
N LEU A 58 -0.23 -2.50 -0.01
CA LEU A 58 -0.63 -3.21 1.21
C LEU A 58 -0.41 -2.29 2.41
N ARG A 59 -0.71 -2.80 3.61
CA ARG A 59 -0.62 -2.03 4.85
C ARG A 59 0.77 -1.45 5.09
N ASP A 60 1.79 -2.30 5.01
CA ASP A 60 3.17 -1.99 5.42
C ASP A 60 4.18 -2.18 4.28
N VAL A 61 3.71 -2.51 3.08
CA VAL A 61 4.56 -2.79 1.92
C VAL A 61 3.89 -2.32 0.63
N VAL A 62 4.69 -1.83 -0.29
CA VAL A 62 4.29 -1.60 -1.68
C VAL A 62 5.03 -2.58 -2.56
N LEU A 63 4.29 -3.29 -3.40
CA LEU A 63 4.84 -4.19 -4.41
C LEU A 63 4.79 -3.46 -5.76
N ARG A 64 5.85 -3.57 -6.56
CA ARG A 64 5.87 -3.00 -7.91
C ARG A 64 6.48 -3.96 -8.92
N ALA A 65 5.97 -3.94 -10.14
CA ALA A 65 6.56 -4.57 -11.31
C ALA A 65 6.67 -3.53 -12.43
N THR A 66 7.65 -3.68 -13.31
CA THR A 66 7.86 -2.79 -14.46
C THR A 66 8.03 -3.59 -15.74
N ALA A 67 8.02 -2.91 -16.90
CA ALA A 67 8.29 -3.55 -18.18
C ALA A 67 9.64 -4.27 -18.23
N LEU A 68 10.63 -3.78 -17.47
CA LEU A 68 11.99 -4.31 -17.46
C LEU A 68 12.24 -5.28 -16.30
N ASP A 69 11.29 -5.42 -15.38
CA ASP A 69 11.39 -6.28 -14.22
C ASP A 69 10.01 -6.83 -13.84
N VAL A 70 9.75 -8.06 -14.31
CA VAL A 70 8.46 -8.74 -14.18
C VAL A 70 8.22 -9.26 -12.77
N ALA A 71 9.29 -9.46 -11.98
CA ALA A 71 9.16 -9.89 -10.59
C ALA A 71 8.75 -8.71 -9.70
N TYR A 72 7.80 -8.94 -8.79
CA TYR A 72 7.43 -7.90 -7.83
C TYR A 72 8.60 -7.55 -6.90
N ARG A 73 9.00 -6.29 -6.94
CA ARG A 73 9.89 -5.68 -5.94
C ARG A 73 9.08 -5.18 -4.77
N GLN A 74 9.56 -5.48 -3.57
CA GLN A 74 8.89 -5.15 -2.32
C GLN A 74 9.61 -3.98 -1.65
N ARG A 75 8.85 -2.96 -1.23
CA ARG A 75 9.38 -1.82 -0.48
C ARG A 75 8.57 -1.64 0.80
N LEU A 76 9.24 -1.87 1.93
CA LEU A 76 8.64 -1.71 3.26
C LEU A 76 8.43 -0.23 3.54
N ILE A 77 7.22 0.09 3.98
CA ILE A 77 6.80 1.44 4.33
C ILE A 77 7.39 1.79 5.70
N GLU A 78 8.10 2.91 5.78
CA GLU A 78 8.55 3.49 7.04
C GLU A 78 7.50 4.48 7.56
N THR A 79 7.08 5.43 6.72
CA THR A 79 6.03 6.41 7.06
C THR A 79 5.15 6.71 5.86
N VAL A 80 3.93 7.17 6.15
CA VAL A 80 3.02 7.71 5.13
C VAL A 80 2.42 9.01 5.62
N ALA A 81 2.54 10.06 4.82
CA ALA A 81 1.97 11.37 5.09
C ALA A 81 0.88 11.71 4.06
N PRO A 82 -0.29 12.22 4.49
CA PRO A 82 -1.28 12.75 3.56
C PRO A 82 -0.77 14.04 2.92
N LEU A 83 -1.04 14.18 1.61
CA LEU A 83 -0.86 15.41 0.85
C LEU A 83 -2.24 15.95 0.43
N PRO A 84 -2.36 17.26 0.07
CA PRO A 84 -3.64 17.82 -0.37
C PRO A 84 -4.30 17.06 -1.54
N ASP A 85 -3.50 16.46 -2.42
CA ASP A 85 -3.91 15.74 -3.61
C ASP A 85 -3.53 14.24 -3.59
N GLY A 86 -3.08 13.71 -2.44
CA GLY A 86 -2.57 12.34 -2.41
C GLY A 86 -1.82 11.91 -1.15
N LEU A 87 -0.73 11.17 -1.36
CA LEU A 87 0.08 10.54 -0.31
C LEU A 87 1.57 10.68 -0.63
N GLU A 88 2.38 10.89 0.40
CA GLU A 88 3.84 10.72 0.36
C GLU A 88 4.20 9.47 1.17
N PHE A 89 4.75 8.46 0.50
CA PHE A 89 5.32 7.28 1.12
C PHE A 89 6.82 7.47 1.28
N ARG A 90 7.32 7.17 2.49
CA ARG A 90 8.73 6.95 2.73
C ARG A 90 8.97 5.47 3.00
N PHE A 91 9.98 4.91 2.36
CA PHE A 91 10.34 3.51 2.48
C PHE A 91 11.60 3.34 3.32
N VAL A 92 11.67 2.19 3.99
CA VAL A 92 12.90 1.75 4.63
C VAL A 92 14.01 1.68 3.57
N PRO A 93 15.17 2.32 3.81
CA PRO A 93 16.30 2.26 2.89
C PRO A 93 16.66 0.84 2.52
N ALA A 94 16.71 0.54 1.22
CA ALA A 94 17.20 -0.76 0.78
C ALA A 94 18.69 -0.87 1.13
N GLY A 95 19.08 -1.93 1.82
CA GLY A 95 20.48 -2.17 2.17
C GLY A 95 21.36 -2.26 0.90
N PRO A 96 22.63 -1.85 0.95
CA PRO A 96 23.52 -1.98 -0.21
C PRO A 96 23.67 -3.45 -0.61
N VAL A 97 23.58 -3.74 -1.91
CA VAL A 97 23.96 -5.05 -2.43
C VAL A 97 25.47 -5.00 -2.70
N GLY A 98 26.22 -5.73 -1.88
CA GLY A 98 27.66 -5.87 -2.04
C GLY A 98 27.98 -6.85 -3.16
N GLY A 99 28.85 -6.45 -4.09
CA GLY A 99 29.43 -7.32 -5.12
C GLY A 99 30.95 -7.20 -5.18
N ALA A 100 31.60 -8.03 -6.00
CA ALA A 100 33.07 -8.05 -6.16
C ALA A 100 33.67 -6.70 -6.61
N PHE A 101 32.85 -5.78 -7.12
CA PHE A 101 33.24 -4.45 -7.60
C PHE A 101 32.75 -3.30 -6.69
N GLY A 102 32.35 -3.60 -5.46
CA GLY A 102 31.92 -2.61 -4.47
C GLY A 102 30.43 -2.64 -4.15
N ASN A 103 30.00 -1.71 -3.31
CA ASN A 103 28.60 -1.55 -2.91
C ASN A 103 27.88 -0.70 -3.95
N ARG A 104 26.89 -1.29 -4.64
CA ARG A 104 25.94 -0.53 -5.47
C ARG A 104 24.59 -0.50 -4.75
N PRO A 105 23.84 0.62 -4.80
CA PRO A 105 22.44 0.57 -4.46
C PRO A 105 21.76 -0.53 -5.30
N PRO A 106 20.92 -1.37 -4.66
CA PRO A 106 20.17 -2.38 -5.38
C PRO A 106 19.46 -1.76 -6.58
N PRO A 107 19.49 -2.36 -7.78
CA PRO A 107 18.77 -1.83 -8.95
C PRO A 107 17.26 -1.69 -8.69
N ASP A 108 16.76 -2.38 -7.67
CA ASP A 108 15.40 -2.40 -7.16
C ASP A 108 15.16 -1.50 -5.94
N ALA A 109 16.11 -0.63 -5.59
CA ALA A 109 16.02 0.22 -4.40
C ALA A 109 14.91 1.27 -4.45
N GLY A 110 14.35 1.63 -5.61
CA GLY A 110 13.38 2.72 -5.74
C GLY A 110 12.26 2.49 -6.72
N PHE A 111 11.39 3.50 -6.89
CA PHE A 111 10.33 3.55 -7.91
C PHE A 111 10.74 4.38 -9.14
N GLY A 112 11.95 4.95 -9.15
CA GLY A 112 12.42 5.81 -10.23
C GLY A 112 11.71 7.18 -10.30
N CYS A 113 11.11 7.62 -9.18
CA CYS A 113 10.44 8.91 -9.06
C CYS A 113 11.31 9.92 -8.29
N GLU A 114 11.29 11.20 -8.71
CA GLU A 114 11.90 12.34 -8.01
C GLU A 114 13.41 12.22 -7.63
N GLY A 115 14.12 11.19 -8.14
CA GLY A 115 15.53 10.95 -7.84
C GLY A 115 15.82 10.37 -6.45
N ASP A 116 14.80 10.12 -5.62
CA ASP A 116 14.93 9.50 -4.30
C ASP A 116 14.35 8.06 -4.31
N PRO A 117 15.19 7.02 -4.13
CA PRO A 117 14.72 5.63 -4.13
C PRO A 117 13.82 5.27 -2.93
N ASN A 118 13.80 6.11 -1.89
CA ASN A 118 13.02 5.86 -0.69
C ASN A 118 11.74 6.71 -0.63
N LEU A 119 11.42 7.45 -1.69
CA LEU A 119 10.25 8.30 -1.78
C LEU A 119 9.31 7.81 -2.89
N LEU A 120 8.01 7.79 -2.61
CA LEU A 120 6.98 7.68 -3.63
C LEU A 120 5.86 8.65 -3.31
N ARG A 121 5.63 9.61 -4.21
CA ARG A 121 4.43 10.41 -4.19
C ARG A 121 3.37 9.79 -5.06
N VAL A 122 2.16 9.75 -4.53
CA VAL A 122 0.99 9.28 -5.26
C VAL A 122 -0.03 10.39 -5.26
N ARG A 123 -0.49 10.80 -6.45
CA ARG A 123 -1.61 11.74 -6.58
C ARG A 123 -2.85 11.01 -7.03
N ARG A 124 -3.98 11.36 -6.44
CA ARG A 124 -5.29 10.83 -6.83
C ARG A 124 -5.85 11.68 -7.96
N ARG A 125 -5.97 11.11 -9.16
CA ARG A 125 -6.56 11.81 -10.32
C ARG A 125 -8.08 11.61 -10.38
N ALA A 126 -8.56 10.43 -10.01
CA ALA A 126 -9.98 10.09 -9.91
C ALA A 126 -10.22 9.06 -8.80
N ALA A 127 -11.47 8.61 -8.63
CA ALA A 127 -11.81 7.62 -7.62
C ALA A 127 -10.96 6.34 -7.73
N ASP A 128 -10.71 5.89 -8.96
CA ASP A 128 -10.01 4.65 -9.34
C ASP A 128 -8.78 4.90 -10.21
N GLU A 129 -8.22 6.11 -10.16
CA GLU A 129 -7.06 6.46 -10.97
C GLU A 129 -6.06 7.28 -10.17
N ILE A 130 -4.80 6.86 -10.20
CA ILE A 130 -3.67 7.49 -9.54
C ILE A 130 -2.55 7.75 -10.53
N ILE A 131 -1.66 8.67 -10.18
CA ILE A 131 -0.43 8.94 -10.94
C ILE A 131 0.75 9.02 -9.97
N PHE A 132 1.94 8.69 -10.47
CA PHE A 132 3.20 8.97 -9.80
C PHE A 132 3.87 10.15 -10.52
N PRO A 133 3.92 11.34 -9.93
CA PRO A 133 4.53 12.50 -10.57
C PRO A 133 6.04 12.26 -10.75
N ASP A 134 6.57 12.79 -11.85
CA ASP A 134 8.01 12.78 -12.16
C ASP A 134 8.66 11.39 -12.04
N CYS A 135 7.92 10.38 -12.49
CA CYS A 135 8.30 8.98 -12.35
C CYS A 135 8.52 8.29 -13.70
N ASN A 136 9.78 8.01 -14.04
CA ASN A 136 10.15 7.46 -15.35
C ASN A 136 9.73 6.00 -15.52
N GLU A 137 9.62 5.24 -14.43
CA GLU A 137 9.15 3.85 -14.46
C GLU A 137 7.62 3.75 -14.68
N PHE A 138 6.89 4.83 -14.40
CA PHE A 138 5.44 4.89 -14.46
C PHE A 138 4.94 6.18 -15.14
N PRO A 139 5.23 6.40 -16.44
CA PRO A 139 4.86 7.62 -17.16
C PRO A 139 3.35 7.81 -17.41
N SER A 140 2.53 6.78 -17.20
CA SER A 140 1.07 6.82 -17.44
C SER A 140 0.27 6.63 -16.14
N PRO A 141 -1.03 6.96 -16.12
CA PRO A 141 -1.86 6.70 -14.95
C PRO A 141 -1.97 5.22 -14.62
N LEU A 142 -2.15 4.91 -13.33
CA LEU A 142 -2.55 3.59 -12.87
C LEU A 142 -4.03 3.57 -12.52
N ARG A 143 -4.72 2.49 -12.86
CA ARG A 143 -6.14 2.30 -12.57
C ARG A 143 -6.35 1.13 -11.61
N ARG A 144 -7.32 1.26 -10.73
CA ARG A 144 -7.64 0.23 -9.73
C ARG A 144 -8.18 -1.02 -10.40
N CYS A 145 -7.64 -2.18 -10.04
CA CYS A 145 -8.21 -3.46 -10.39
C CYS A 145 -9.46 -3.74 -9.54
N ARG A 146 -10.52 -4.21 -10.19
CA ARG A 146 -11.73 -4.68 -9.53
C ARG A 146 -12.01 -6.12 -9.97
N PRO A 147 -12.43 -7.01 -9.06
CA PRO A 147 -13.10 -8.22 -9.49
C PRO A 147 -14.35 -7.83 -10.29
N ALA A 148 -14.57 -8.51 -11.40
CA ALA A 148 -15.77 -8.38 -12.22
C ALA A 148 -17.03 -8.77 -11.43
#